data_AF-A0A7H4MRG9-F1
#
_entry.id   AF-A0A7H4MRG9-F1
#
_cell.length_a   1.000
_cell.length_b   1.000
_cell.length_c   1.000
_cell.angle_alpha   90.00
_cell.angle_beta   90.00
_cell.angle_gamma   90.00
#
_symmetry.space_group_name_H-M   'P 1'
#
loop_
_entity.id
_entity.type
_entity.pdbx_description
1 polymer ?
#
loop_
_entity_poly.entity_id
_entity_poly.type
_entity_poly.pdbx_seq_one_letter_code
_entity_poly.pdbx_strand_id
1 'polypeptide(L)'
;MLSSGTWEILMVRSAQVDTSLLCDYSGSTCELDSQPGRYNPGMQWLASGVLEWVRKLLWSADTPWQTLIAEAQAIPPGARGVRMQCDLLASQHAGWQGVTLNTTRGHFYRAALEGLSDQLAQHLQTLENIGRFRAKELLLVAAAAATRCGTRSRPTGLEYRSKFSMMPKPRCPARRCLAGMAWASSLRRNRPERRSRTATAIFGRKLNLN
;
A
#
# COMPACT_ATOMS: atom_id res chain seq x y z
N MET A 1 -7.18 5.79 0.75
CA MET A 1 -7.62 4.37 0.74
C MET A 1 -6.37 3.52 0.85
N LEU A 2 -6.37 2.55 1.76
CA LEU A 2 -5.34 1.52 1.88
C LEU A 2 -5.94 0.20 1.38
N SER A 3 -5.32 -0.38 0.35
CA SER A 3 -5.59 -1.75 -0.09
C SER A 3 -4.52 -2.66 0.50
N SER A 4 -4.93 -3.72 1.21
CA SER A 4 -4.00 -4.64 1.89
C SER A 4 -4.08 -6.06 1.32
N GLY A 5 -2.91 -6.56 0.91
CA GLY A 5 -2.62 -7.91 0.40
C GLY A 5 -1.10 -8.15 0.49
N THR A 6 -0.54 -9.02 -0.37
CA THR A 6 0.92 -9.24 -0.45
C THR A 6 1.68 -7.92 -0.57
N TRP A 7 1.14 -7.04 -1.40
CA TRP A 7 1.52 -5.63 -1.50
C TRP A 7 0.44 -4.77 -0.84
N GLU A 8 0.88 -3.70 -0.19
CA GLU A 8 -0.01 -2.62 0.22
C GLU A 8 0.08 -1.46 -0.76
N ILE A 9 -1.08 -0.91 -1.06
CA ILE A 9 -1.24 0.25 -1.93
C ILE A 9 -2.03 1.29 -1.15
N LEU A 10 -1.38 2.39 -0.81
CA LEU A 10 -2.02 3.56 -0.23
C LEU A 10 -2.23 4.57 -1.35
N MET A 11 -3.46 5.01 -1.56
CA MET A 11 -3.80 5.95 -2.64
C MET A 11 -4.80 6.98 -2.17
N VAL A 12 -4.71 8.19 -2.73
CA VAL A 12 -5.64 9.28 -2.50
C VAL A 12 -6.03 9.93 -3.81
N ARG A 13 -7.32 10.24 -3.98
CA ARG A 13 -7.77 11.12 -5.05
C ARG A 13 -7.54 12.57 -4.61
N SER A 14 -6.76 13.32 -5.37
CA SER A 14 -6.45 14.73 -5.10
C SER A 14 -6.72 15.63 -6.31
N ALA A 15 -7.01 16.91 -6.06
CA ALA A 15 -7.01 17.94 -7.12
C ALA A 15 -5.60 18.50 -7.40
N GLN A 16 -4.67 18.27 -6.48
CA GLN A 16 -3.31 18.79 -6.57
C GLN A 16 -2.33 17.65 -6.27
N VAL A 17 -1.24 17.63 -7.04
CA VAL A 17 -0.13 16.70 -6.84
C VAL A 17 1.14 17.42 -7.21
N ASP A 18 2.11 17.43 -6.30
CA ASP A 18 3.46 17.90 -6.59
C ASP A 18 4.24 16.77 -7.26
N THR A 19 4.21 16.73 -8.59
CA THR A 19 4.85 15.64 -9.34
C THR A 19 6.37 15.65 -9.27
N SER A 20 6.97 16.79 -8.93
CA SER A 20 8.43 16.90 -8.78
C SER A 20 8.94 16.07 -7.61
N LEU A 21 8.14 15.99 -6.53
CA LEU A 21 8.47 15.24 -5.32
C LEU A 21 8.28 13.73 -5.47
N LEU A 22 7.48 13.25 -6.44
CA LEU A 22 7.22 11.81 -6.60
C LEU A 22 8.52 11.03 -6.83
N CYS A 23 9.43 11.58 -7.63
CA CYS A 23 10.71 10.93 -7.95
C CYS A 23 11.61 10.72 -6.72
N ASP A 24 11.40 11.48 -5.64
CA ASP A 24 12.20 11.40 -4.42
C ASP A 24 11.77 10.24 -3.53
N TYR A 25 10.57 9.69 -3.75
CA TYR A 25 9.99 8.65 -2.91
C TYR A 25 9.88 7.31 -3.66
N SER A 26 10.67 6.34 -3.23
CA SER A 26 10.58 4.97 -3.75
C SER A 26 9.19 4.37 -3.53
N GLY A 27 8.67 3.70 -4.55
CA GLY A 27 7.32 3.12 -4.53
C GLY A 27 6.19 4.14 -4.70
N SER A 28 6.50 5.42 -4.93
CA SER A 28 5.48 6.40 -5.27
C SER A 28 4.96 6.18 -6.69
N THR A 29 3.66 6.40 -6.89
CA THR A 29 3.02 6.39 -8.20
C THR A 29 2.05 7.56 -8.30
N CYS A 30 1.73 7.99 -9.52
CA CYS A 30 0.63 8.92 -9.74
C CYS A 30 -0.07 8.59 -11.04
N GLU A 31 -1.37 8.37 -10.94
CA GLU A 31 -2.24 8.11 -12.08
C GLU A 31 -3.17 9.30 -12.33
N LEU A 32 -3.64 9.45 -13.57
CA LEU A 32 -4.74 10.36 -13.87
C LEU A 32 -6.05 9.76 -13.34
N ASP A 33 -6.87 10.59 -12.69
CA ASP A 33 -8.19 10.14 -12.27
C ASP A 33 -9.19 10.20 -13.44
N SER A 34 -10.26 9.41 -13.36
CA SER A 34 -11.34 9.45 -14.34
C SER A 34 -12.12 10.76 -14.33
N GLN A 35 -12.08 11.52 -13.23
CA GLN A 35 -12.61 12.87 -13.18
C GLN A 35 -11.56 13.87 -13.72
N PRO A 36 -11.91 14.72 -14.69
CA PRO A 36 -11.01 15.76 -15.18
C PRO A 36 -10.47 16.66 -14.06
N GLY A 37 -9.17 16.99 -14.14
CA GLY A 37 -8.51 17.84 -13.14
C GLY A 37 -8.25 17.16 -11.80
N ARG A 38 -8.31 15.83 -11.73
CA ARG A 38 -8.00 15.03 -10.53
C ARG A 38 -6.90 14.02 -10.83
N TYR A 39 -6.17 13.64 -9.79
CA TYR A 39 -5.02 12.75 -9.82
C TYR A 39 -5.13 11.74 -8.68
N ASN A 40 -4.47 10.61 -8.84
CA ASN A 40 -4.43 9.53 -7.87
C ASN A 40 -2.96 9.23 -7.48
N PRO A 41 -2.30 10.09 -6.70
CA PRO A 41 -1.02 9.75 -6.11
C PRO A 41 -1.18 8.58 -5.13
N GLY A 42 -0.17 7.71 -5.11
CA GLY A 42 -0.13 6.55 -4.23
C GLY A 42 1.28 6.14 -3.84
N MET A 43 1.35 5.29 -2.82
CA MET A 43 2.55 4.64 -2.32
C MET A 43 2.33 3.13 -2.32
N GLN A 44 3.33 2.38 -2.75
CA GLN A 44 3.28 0.92 -2.86
C GLN A 44 4.48 0.29 -2.16
N TRP A 45 4.23 -0.72 -1.32
CA TRP A 45 5.28 -1.45 -0.62
C TRP A 45 4.88 -2.90 -0.34
N LEU A 46 5.89 -3.75 -0.12
CA LEU A 46 5.66 -5.14 0.26
C LEU A 46 5.21 -5.18 1.73
N ALA A 47 4.02 -5.69 2.01
CA ALA A 47 3.43 -5.68 3.34
C ALA A 47 3.17 -7.09 3.87
N SER A 48 2.04 -7.72 3.53
CA SER A 48 1.79 -9.09 4.02
C SER A 48 2.83 -10.09 3.51
N GLY A 49 3.46 -9.81 2.37
CA GLY A 49 4.60 -10.58 1.88
C GLY A 49 5.77 -10.61 2.87
N VAL A 50 6.01 -9.53 3.61
CA VAL A 50 7.00 -9.49 4.70
C VAL A 50 6.58 -10.43 5.82
N LEU A 51 5.33 -10.34 6.29
CA LEU A 51 4.83 -11.18 7.38
C LEU A 51 4.79 -12.67 7.01
N GLU A 52 4.46 -13.00 5.77
CA GLU A 52 4.52 -14.36 5.21
C GLU A 52 5.95 -14.87 5.12
N TRP A 53 6.89 -14.03 4.68
CA TRP A 53 8.31 -14.37 4.65
C TRP A 53 8.86 -14.62 6.07
N VAL A 54 8.56 -13.74 7.03
CA VAL A 54 8.95 -13.92 8.44
C VAL A 54 8.35 -15.19 9.01
N ARG A 55 7.08 -15.50 8.69
CA ARG A 55 6.44 -16.76 9.10
C ARG A 55 7.24 -17.96 8.60
N LYS A 56 7.56 -17.99 7.30
CA LYS A 56 8.32 -19.10 6.68
C LYS A 56 9.71 -19.26 7.29
N LEU A 57 10.34 -18.18 7.73
CA LEU A 57 11.68 -18.20 8.31
C LEU A 57 11.70 -18.78 9.74
N LEU A 58 10.66 -18.51 10.54
CA LEU A 58 10.70 -18.73 11.99
C LEU A 58 9.70 -19.79 12.51
N TRP A 59 8.74 -20.22 11.69
CA TRP A 59 7.73 -21.22 12.03
C TRP A 59 7.60 -22.29 10.96
N SER A 60 7.05 -23.44 11.35
CA SER A 60 6.66 -24.48 10.39
C SER A 60 5.45 -24.05 9.57
N ALA A 61 5.31 -24.63 8.37
CA ALA A 61 4.17 -24.37 7.49
C ALA A 61 2.82 -24.64 8.18
N ASP A 62 2.76 -25.65 9.05
CA ASP A 62 1.55 -26.07 9.76
C ASP A 62 1.18 -25.17 10.95
N THR A 63 2.07 -24.25 11.36
CA THR A 63 1.77 -23.37 12.49
C THR A 63 0.63 -22.42 12.14
N PRO A 64 -0.50 -22.41 12.90
CA PRO A 64 -1.61 -21.50 12.64
C PRO A 64 -1.20 -20.03 12.81
N TRP A 65 -1.78 -19.13 12.00
CA TRP A 65 -1.54 -17.68 12.10
C TRP A 65 -1.82 -17.12 13.50
N GLN A 66 -2.82 -17.67 14.19
CA GLN A 66 -3.22 -17.28 15.55
C GLN A 66 -2.09 -17.48 16.55
N THR A 67 -1.25 -18.49 16.38
CA THR A 67 -0.09 -18.74 17.25
C THR A 67 0.93 -17.62 17.12
N LEU A 68 1.28 -17.23 15.89
CA LEU A 68 2.22 -16.13 15.63
C LEU A 68 1.70 -14.81 16.21
N ILE A 69 0.41 -14.55 16.04
CA ILE A 69 -0.27 -13.36 16.57
C ILE A 69 -0.23 -13.37 18.10
N ALA A 70 -0.56 -14.48 18.74
CA ALA A 70 -0.54 -14.61 20.20
C ALA A 70 0.89 -14.41 20.76
N GLU A 71 1.89 -15.02 20.13
CA GLU A 71 3.30 -14.83 20.51
C GLU A 71 3.73 -13.36 20.44
N ALA A 72 3.36 -12.64 19.37
CA ALA A 72 3.66 -11.20 19.26
C ALA A 72 2.83 -10.32 20.20
N GLN A 73 1.59 -10.69 20.51
CA GLN A 73 0.75 -9.96 21.48
C GLN A 73 1.27 -10.07 22.91
N ALA A 74 1.95 -11.17 23.26
CA ALA A 74 2.60 -11.33 24.56
C ALA A 74 3.82 -10.42 24.74
N ILE A 75 4.40 -9.91 23.65
CA ILE A 75 5.52 -8.95 23.70
C ILE A 75 4.98 -7.53 23.86
N PRO A 76 5.52 -6.73 24.80
CA PRO A 76 5.10 -5.35 24.98
C PRO A 76 5.42 -4.49 23.74
N PRO A 77 4.72 -3.35 23.56
CA PRO A 77 5.00 -2.42 22.47
C PRO A 77 6.47 -2.00 22.39
N GLY A 78 6.98 -1.81 21.17
CA GLY A 78 8.38 -1.51 20.89
C GLY A 78 9.29 -2.74 20.87
N ALA A 79 8.71 -3.95 20.92
CA ALA A 79 9.38 -5.25 20.84
C ALA A 79 10.69 -5.36 21.68
N ARG A 80 10.71 -4.72 22.85
CA ARG A 80 11.87 -4.60 23.74
C ARG A 80 13.16 -4.11 23.04
N GLY A 81 13.02 -3.15 22.13
CA GLY A 81 14.14 -2.53 21.41
C GLY A 81 14.49 -3.19 20.08
N VAL A 82 13.89 -4.34 19.75
CA VAL A 82 14.04 -4.94 18.43
C VAL A 82 13.21 -4.14 17.42
N ARG A 83 13.84 -3.70 16.33
CA ARG A 83 13.15 -3.01 15.23
C ARG A 83 13.36 -3.76 13.93
N MET A 84 12.39 -3.69 13.03
CA MET A 84 12.53 -4.26 11.69
C MET A 84 12.35 -3.18 10.62
N GLN A 85 13.36 -3.02 9.76
CA GLN A 85 13.21 -2.27 8.53
C GLN A 85 12.63 -3.20 7.45
N CYS A 86 11.40 -2.92 7.03
CA CYS A 86 10.57 -3.85 6.24
C CYS A 86 10.81 -3.78 4.72
N ASP A 87 11.68 -2.88 4.25
CA ASP A 87 11.98 -2.70 2.82
C ASP A 87 12.94 -3.79 2.27
N LEU A 88 12.50 -5.04 2.33
CA LEU A 88 13.28 -6.23 1.97
C LEU A 88 13.64 -6.33 0.48
N LEU A 89 13.04 -5.51 -0.39
CA LEU A 89 13.26 -5.57 -1.83
C LEU A 89 14.22 -4.50 -2.35
N ALA A 90 14.28 -3.33 -1.71
CA ALA A 90 15.06 -2.21 -2.21
C ALA A 90 16.20 -1.76 -1.28
N SER A 91 16.16 -2.10 0.01
CA SER A 91 17.15 -1.61 0.98
C SER A 91 18.13 -2.68 1.46
N GLN A 92 19.43 -2.38 1.38
CA GLN A 92 20.48 -3.21 1.98
C GLN A 92 20.48 -3.18 3.52
N HIS A 93 19.78 -2.22 4.11
CA HIS A 93 19.63 -2.09 5.56
C HIS A 93 18.36 -2.76 6.09
N ALA A 94 17.62 -3.47 5.23
CA ALA A 94 16.43 -4.19 5.62
C ALA A 94 16.75 -5.38 6.54
N GLY A 95 15.82 -5.70 7.43
CA GLY A 95 15.98 -6.74 8.44
C GLY A 95 15.87 -6.19 9.86
N TRP A 96 16.35 -6.97 10.83
CA TRP A 96 16.21 -6.67 12.25
C TRP A 96 17.44 -5.99 12.84
N GLN A 97 17.20 -5.03 13.73
CA GLN A 97 18.21 -4.33 14.52
C GLN A 97 17.85 -4.42 16.00
N GLY A 98 18.85 -4.34 16.89
CA GLY A 98 18.65 -4.39 18.35
C GLY A 98 18.38 -5.79 18.91
N VAL A 99 18.82 -6.84 18.20
CA VAL A 99 18.67 -8.24 18.62
C VAL A 99 19.61 -8.56 19.78
N THR A 100 19.09 -9.29 20.78
CA THR A 100 19.84 -9.75 21.96
C THR A 100 19.64 -11.25 22.16
N LEU A 101 20.40 -11.86 23.08
CA LEU A 101 20.21 -13.29 23.43
C LEU A 101 18.82 -13.60 24.00
N ASN A 102 18.10 -12.60 24.50
CA ASN A 102 16.74 -12.75 25.03
C ASN A 102 15.66 -12.59 23.95
N THR A 103 16.05 -12.29 22.71
CA THR A 103 15.12 -12.08 21.60
C THR A 103 14.55 -13.42 21.15
N THR A 104 13.22 -13.52 21.13
CA THR A 104 12.49 -14.70 20.66
C THR A 104 11.84 -14.45 19.30
N ARG A 105 11.37 -15.49 18.61
CA ARG A 105 10.62 -15.35 17.36
C ARG A 105 9.38 -14.44 17.46
N GLY A 106 8.72 -14.40 18.62
CA GLY A 106 7.63 -13.46 18.89
C GLY A 106 8.08 -11.99 18.84
N HIS A 107 9.30 -11.67 19.26
CA HIS A 107 9.86 -10.32 19.13
C HIS A 107 10.09 -9.95 17.66
N PHE A 108 10.62 -10.87 16.85
CA PHE A 108 10.82 -10.63 15.42
C PHE A 108 9.52 -10.34 14.69
N TYR A 109 8.47 -11.11 14.97
CA TYR A 109 7.16 -10.89 14.34
C TYR A 109 6.47 -9.63 14.87
N ARG A 110 6.60 -9.32 16.17
CA ARG A 110 6.12 -8.05 16.73
C ARG A 110 6.81 -6.85 16.08
N ALA A 111 8.14 -6.90 15.94
CA ALA A 111 8.92 -5.85 15.30
C ALA A 111 8.55 -5.68 13.82
N ALA A 112 8.22 -6.75 13.10
CA ALA A 112 7.73 -6.69 11.72
C ALA A 112 6.36 -5.98 11.62
N LEU A 113 5.42 -6.32 12.51
CA LEU A 113 4.10 -5.67 12.57
C LEU A 113 4.21 -4.17 12.89
N GLU A 114 5.06 -3.82 13.85
CA GLU A 114 5.31 -2.42 14.22
C GLU A 114 6.03 -1.67 13.08
N GLY A 115 7.03 -2.28 12.45
CA GLY A 115 7.75 -1.68 11.31
C GLY A 115 6.84 -1.39 10.10
N LEU A 116 5.92 -2.31 9.77
CA LEU A 116 4.93 -2.07 8.71
C LEU A 116 3.93 -0.97 9.09
N SER A 117 3.57 -0.87 10.37
CA SER A 117 2.70 0.20 10.88
C SER A 117 3.38 1.57 10.78
N ASP A 118 4.67 1.64 11.11
CA ASP A 118 5.48 2.85 10.96
C ASP A 118 5.68 3.22 9.49
N GLN A 119 5.87 2.23 8.62
CA GLN A 119 5.97 2.46 7.18
C GLN A 119 4.66 3.04 6.60
N LEU A 120 3.50 2.51 7.02
CA LEU A 120 2.21 3.07 6.65
C LEU A 120 2.06 4.54 7.12
N ALA A 121 2.50 4.83 8.35
CA ALA A 121 2.51 6.19 8.90
C ALA A 121 3.32 7.15 8.03
N GLN A 122 4.54 6.76 7.69
CA GLN A 122 5.46 7.55 6.85
C GLN A 122 4.88 7.77 5.45
N HIS A 123 4.35 6.72 4.82
CA HIS A 123 3.74 6.83 3.49
C HIS A 123 2.51 7.75 3.47
N LEU A 124 1.71 7.74 4.53
CA LEU A 124 0.59 8.67 4.66
C LEU A 124 1.07 10.13 4.75
N GLN A 125 2.10 10.40 5.56
CA GLN A 125 2.69 11.73 5.67
C GLN A 125 3.27 12.20 4.33
N THR A 126 3.96 11.31 3.61
CA THR A 126 4.46 11.59 2.26
C THR A 126 3.32 11.96 1.30
N LEU A 127 2.21 11.21 1.30
CA LEU A 127 1.06 11.56 0.47
C LEU A 127 0.41 12.88 0.87
N GLU A 128 0.26 13.16 2.18
CA GLU A 128 -0.24 14.45 2.67
C GLU A 128 0.61 15.61 2.15
N ASN A 129 1.94 15.46 2.14
CA ASN A 129 2.88 16.45 1.63
C ASN A 129 2.75 16.65 0.12
N ILE A 130 2.78 15.55 -0.66
CA ILE A 130 2.71 15.58 -2.12
C ILE A 130 1.36 16.12 -2.60
N GLY A 131 0.27 15.69 -1.96
CA GLY A 131 -1.10 16.06 -2.34
C GLY A 131 -1.61 17.34 -1.68
N ARG A 132 -0.79 18.00 -0.84
CA ARG A 132 -1.14 19.22 -0.07
C ARG A 132 -2.46 19.10 0.68
N PHE A 133 -2.65 17.98 1.38
CA PHE A 133 -3.87 17.71 2.15
C PHE A 133 -3.54 17.18 3.55
N ARG A 134 -4.57 17.13 4.39
CA ARG A 134 -4.53 16.42 5.67
C ARG A 134 -5.61 15.34 5.66
N ALA A 135 -5.22 14.09 5.85
CA ALA A 135 -6.18 13.02 5.99
C ALA A 135 -7.01 13.25 7.27
N LYS A 136 -8.24 12.77 7.26
CA LYS A 136 -9.09 12.71 8.46
C LYS A 136 -9.45 11.28 8.81
N GLU A 137 -9.56 10.46 7.78
CA GLU A 137 -9.97 9.07 7.87
C GLU A 137 -9.14 8.23 6.90
N LEU A 138 -8.83 7.01 7.30
CA LEU A 138 -8.22 6.01 6.44
C LEU A 138 -9.25 4.93 6.12
N LEU A 139 -9.59 4.81 4.84
CA LEU A 139 -10.44 3.73 4.34
C LEU A 139 -9.58 2.50 4.07
N LEU A 140 -9.81 1.43 4.83
CA LEU A 140 -9.08 0.17 4.70
C LEU A 140 -9.92 -0.86 3.94
N VAL A 141 -9.33 -1.39 2.88
CA VAL A 141 -9.87 -2.46 2.04
C VAL A 141 -8.87 -3.61 2.07
N ALA A 142 -9.14 -4.63 2.89
CA ALA A 142 -8.26 -5.80 3.00
C ALA A 142 -8.94 -7.02 2.38
N ALA A 143 -8.18 -7.82 1.61
CA ALA A 143 -8.61 -9.17 1.28
C ALA A 143 -8.63 -10.08 2.54
N ALA A 144 -7.83 -9.73 3.55
CA ALA A 144 -7.75 -10.38 4.84
C ALA A 144 -8.62 -9.66 5.90
N ALA A 145 -9.93 -9.64 5.72
CA ALA A 145 -10.86 -9.18 6.75
C ALA A 145 -11.07 -10.21 7.90
N ALA A 146 -10.28 -11.29 7.94
CA ALA A 146 -10.56 -12.46 8.80
C ALA A 146 -9.66 -12.60 10.05
N THR A 147 -8.74 -11.69 10.31
CA THR A 147 -8.01 -11.64 11.59
C THR A 147 -8.39 -10.39 12.35
N ARG A 148 -9.40 -10.53 13.21
CA ARG A 148 -9.63 -9.61 14.35
C ARG A 148 -8.47 -9.77 15.35
N CYS A 149 -7.26 -9.42 14.93
CA CYS A 149 -6.20 -9.06 15.84
C CYS A 149 -6.57 -7.67 16.35
N GLY A 150 -6.98 -7.57 17.61
CA GLY A 150 -7.39 -6.32 18.21
C GLY A 150 -6.30 -5.26 18.03
N THR A 151 -6.59 -4.23 17.25
CA THR A 151 -5.78 -3.01 17.17
C THR A 151 -5.85 -2.26 18.49
N ARG A 152 -5.13 -2.76 19.50
CA ARG A 152 -4.74 -2.00 20.69
C ARG A 152 -3.23 -1.72 20.75
N SER A 153 -2.48 -2.07 19.71
CA SER A 153 -1.23 -1.39 19.39
C SER A 153 -1.57 -0.21 18.49
N ARG A 154 -1.90 0.93 19.09
CA ARG A 154 -1.87 2.20 18.36
C ARG A 154 -0.40 2.43 17.99
N PRO A 155 -0.04 2.62 16.70
CA PRO A 155 1.24 3.24 16.42
C PRO A 155 1.27 4.57 17.16
N THR A 156 2.30 4.79 17.95
CA THR A 156 2.50 6.01 18.74
C THR A 156 2.59 7.19 17.75
N GLY A 157 1.46 7.83 17.43
CA GLY A 157 1.41 8.98 16.52
C GLY A 157 0.31 9.05 15.46
N LEU A 158 -0.55 8.03 15.25
CA LEU A 158 -1.70 8.15 14.32
C LEU A 158 -3.04 8.28 15.06
N GLU A 159 -3.61 9.48 15.03
CA GLU A 159 -5.00 9.78 15.44
C GLU A 159 -5.96 9.77 14.24
N TYR A 160 -5.91 8.74 13.37
CA TYR A 160 -6.85 8.65 12.25
C TYR A 160 -7.98 7.67 12.55
N ARG A 161 -9.22 8.06 12.23
CA ARG A 161 -10.37 7.17 12.30
C ARG A 161 -10.35 6.21 11.11
N SER A 162 -10.16 4.92 11.38
CA SER A 162 -10.20 3.89 10.35
C SER A 162 -11.64 3.47 10.03
N LYS A 163 -12.03 3.50 8.76
CA LYS A 163 -13.29 2.92 8.27
C LYS A 163 -12.98 1.68 7.46
N PHE A 164 -13.54 0.55 7.89
CA PHE A 164 -13.40 -0.72 7.20
C PHE A 164 -14.47 -0.82 6.11
N SER A 165 -14.07 -1.12 4.88
CA SER A 165 -15.00 -1.36 3.78
C SER A 165 -14.65 -2.66 3.09
N MET A 166 -15.49 -3.68 3.27
CA MET A 166 -15.45 -4.87 2.42
C MET A 166 -16.03 -4.48 1.06
N MET A 167 -15.16 -4.31 0.05
CA MET A 167 -15.65 -4.37 -1.32
C MET A 167 -15.88 -5.85 -1.67
N PRO A 168 -17.10 -6.27 -2.04
CA PRO A 168 -17.29 -7.59 -2.62
C PRO A 168 -16.39 -7.71 -3.86
N LYS A 169 -15.76 -8.87 -4.06
CA LYS A 169 -14.99 -9.14 -5.28
C LYS A 169 -15.86 -8.75 -6.48
N PRO A 170 -15.40 -7.84 -7.35
CA PRO A 170 -16.19 -7.51 -8.52
C PRO A 170 -16.36 -8.78 -9.35
N ARG A 171 -17.60 -9.25 -9.50
CA ARG A 171 -17.97 -10.06 -10.66
C ARG A 171 -17.89 -9.13 -11.87
N CYS A 172 -16.70 -8.95 -12.42
CA CYS A 172 -16.54 -8.34 -13.73
C CYS A 172 -17.08 -9.31 -14.80
N PRO A 173 -18.05 -8.87 -15.61
CA PRO A 173 -17.90 -8.97 -17.04
C PRO A 173 -17.39 -7.61 -17.50
N ALA A 174 -16.12 -7.56 -17.92
CA ALA A 174 -15.39 -6.37 -18.38
C ALA A 174 -15.93 -5.80 -19.73
N ARG A 175 -17.25 -5.71 -19.92
CA ARG A 175 -17.87 -5.22 -21.16
C ARG A 175 -18.95 -4.16 -20.99
N ARG A 176 -19.38 -3.80 -19.77
CA ARG A 176 -20.56 -2.93 -19.60
C ARG A 176 -20.30 -1.47 -19.23
N CYS A 177 -19.06 -1.05 -19.00
CA CYS A 177 -18.75 0.36 -18.68
C CYS A 177 -18.22 1.18 -19.87
N LEU A 178 -18.03 0.59 -21.05
CA LEU A 178 -17.65 1.31 -22.28
C LEU A 178 -18.83 1.63 -23.21
N ALA A 179 -20.06 1.24 -22.86
CA ALA A 179 -21.24 1.42 -23.72
C ALA A 179 -22.06 2.70 -23.41
N GLY A 180 -21.67 3.50 -22.40
CA GLY A 180 -22.43 4.67 -21.95
C GLY A 180 -21.96 6.03 -22.49
N MET A 181 -20.90 6.09 -23.30
CA MET A 181 -20.34 7.35 -23.84
C MET A 181 -20.30 7.39 -25.37
N ALA A 182 -21.17 6.63 -26.03
CA ALA A 182 -21.25 6.59 -27.49
C ALA A 182 -22.67 6.90 -27.98
N TRP A 183 -23.29 7.97 -27.50
CA TRP A 183 -24.52 8.52 -28.11
C TRP A 183 -24.73 9.99 -27.71
N ALA A 184 -23.76 10.86 -28.03
CA ALA A 184 -23.95 12.32 -27.99
C ALA A 184 -22.85 13.05 -28.77
N SER A 185 -22.71 12.76 -30.07
CA SER A 185 -21.91 13.61 -30.97
C SER A 185 -22.28 13.35 -32.43
N SER A 186 -23.52 13.68 -32.77
CA SER A 186 -23.96 13.92 -34.14
C SER A 186 -24.30 15.40 -34.22
N LEU A 187 -23.79 16.09 -35.25
CA LEU A 187 -23.95 17.51 -35.60
C LEU A 187 -22.86 18.48 -35.11
N ARG A 188 -21.73 18.53 -35.84
CA ARG A 188 -21.40 19.65 -36.74
C ARG A 188 -20.10 19.35 -37.52
N ARG A 189 -20.21 19.41 -38.86
CA ARG A 189 -19.11 19.37 -39.83
C ARG A 189 -18.44 20.75 -39.91
N ASN A 190 -17.10 20.82 -39.96
CA ASN A 190 -16.32 21.32 -41.12
C ASN A 190 -14.83 21.64 -40.79
N ARG A 191 -13.92 20.84 -41.39
CA ARG A 191 -12.62 21.18 -42.04
C ARG A 191 -11.43 21.81 -41.22
N PRO A 192 -10.16 21.79 -41.70
CA PRO A 192 -9.25 20.63 -41.65
C PRO A 192 -7.83 20.95 -41.09
N GLU A 193 -7.02 19.90 -40.93
CA GLU A 193 -5.54 19.84 -40.83
C GLU A 193 -4.76 20.68 -39.79
N ARG A 194 -4.11 19.98 -38.86
CA ARG A 194 -2.64 20.04 -38.73
C ARG A 194 -2.10 18.81 -37.98
N ARG A 195 -1.19 18.10 -38.64
CA ARG A 195 -0.34 17.05 -38.07
C ARG A 195 0.44 17.60 -36.86
N SER A 196 0.40 16.89 -35.73
CA SER A 196 1.58 16.78 -34.87
C SER A 196 1.54 15.45 -34.12
N ARG A 197 2.72 14.84 -34.06
CA ARG A 197 3.00 13.47 -33.64
C ARG A 197 2.82 13.36 -32.12
N THR A 198 2.11 12.33 -31.64
CA THR A 198 2.24 11.89 -30.25
C THR A 198 2.82 10.48 -30.25
N ALA A 199 4.02 10.38 -29.69
CA ALA A 199 4.77 9.16 -29.59
C ALA A 199 4.06 8.16 -28.66
N THR A 200 3.83 6.97 -29.19
CA THR A 200 3.61 5.75 -28.43
C THR A 200 4.93 5.38 -27.75
N ALA A 201 4.93 5.25 -26.43
CA ALA A 201 5.96 4.50 -25.72
C ALA A 201 5.27 3.54 -24.74
N ILE A 202 4.96 2.36 -25.27
CA ILE A 202 4.77 1.14 -24.50
C ILE A 202 6.16 0.72 -24.05
N PHE A 203 6.39 0.57 -22.75
CA PHE A 203 7.51 -0.24 -22.29
C PHE A 203 7.08 -1.11 -21.11
N GLY A 204 6.63 -2.33 -21.45
CA GLY A 204 6.67 -3.44 -20.54
C GLY A 204 8.10 -3.96 -20.46
N ARG A 205 8.64 -4.10 -19.25
CA ARG A 205 9.73 -5.04 -19.00
C ARG A 205 9.21 -6.17 -18.12
N LYS A 206 9.14 -7.36 -18.71
CA LYS A 206 9.14 -8.63 -17.99
C LYS A 206 10.45 -8.71 -17.22
N LEU A 207 10.38 -8.85 -15.89
CA LEU A 207 11.50 -9.35 -15.10
C LEU A 207 11.42 -10.87 -15.13
N ASN A 208 12.39 -11.49 -15.80
CA ASN A 208 12.67 -12.93 -15.65
C ASN A 208 13.40 -13.12 -14.32
N LEU A 209 12.84 -13.98 -13.47
CA LEU A 209 13.54 -14.53 -12.31
C LEU A 209 14.24 -15.81 -12.78
N ASN A 210 15.56 -15.84 -12.63
CA ASN A 210 16.31 -17.08 -12.45
C ASN A 210 16.50 -17.30 -10.95
#